data_AF-A0A7C7N5D0-F1
#
_entry.id   AF-A0A7C7N5D0-F1
#
_cell.length_a   1.000
_cell.length_b   1.000
_cell.length_c   1.000
_cell.angle_alpha   90.00
_cell.angle_beta   90.00
_cell.angle_gamma   90.00
#
_symmetry.space_group_name_H-M   'P 1'
#
loop_
_entity.id
_entity.type
_entity.pdbx_description
1 polymer ?
#
loop_
_entity_poly.entity_id
_entity_poly.type
_entity_poly.pdbx_seq_one_letter_code
_entity_poly.pdbx_strand_id
1 'polypeptide(L)'
;MRYGFTTGEQIVKNFVSMLVLSVSIIAVLSTGDVSGHGGYAVPSNTVLRDFGPRELSDPAEFANFETAHVHPLDISTDGTQLAVVNTPDGHVEIFNINASTGNLTYSESIKVGMGPVTARWRTASELWVVNQLSDSISVIDMTTSTVVRTIVTYKLDTVSGLLKGSPNGDEPADVVFATYDGGGGGNPYAFVSCSRTDIIQLYDITGADSPNDVYGLRDEVYLQGEDPRSLATNGTNIYAAIFESGNSTTLIFGETGTGSLGHPRNTAGTNANNHTDHPYYIDGDNELGDSSIKAINPAPSDKVGPFTVVGGLGSYIAHGKTIPVANLMASTPPTTPPTTSIIVRKDFSDGDKWKDDNGVDWTRYISGDRATESGRVADWDLLDNDIAILSLTDLSETWATRQMNICMALNISPSTGNVYMVGIESTNEIRFEPNLTGTFVRVMLSVTSSTGTQIALIDLNEDHLDTAQGGTGLAYSDGNVSPADRDKSIGDPRGVAFTPDGATVYISGMGSDNVIALNTSTNARYSEGH
;
A
#
# COMPACT_ATOMS: atom_id res chain seq x y z
N MET A 1 -0.78 -15.15 -31.29
CA MET A 1 -0.14 -15.41 -32.60
C MET A 1 1.03 -14.44 -32.76
N ARG A 2 1.98 -14.66 -33.69
CA ARG A 2 3.06 -13.68 -33.93
C ARG A 2 2.51 -12.41 -34.58
N TYR A 3 2.86 -11.25 -34.05
CA TYR A 3 3.01 -10.02 -34.83
C TYR A 3 4.51 -9.75 -35.01
N GLY A 4 4.89 -9.17 -36.14
CA GLY A 4 6.29 -9.04 -36.56
C GLY A 4 6.71 -7.59 -36.72
N PHE A 5 7.99 -7.33 -36.43
CA PHE A 5 8.64 -6.07 -36.75
C PHE A 5 8.85 -5.93 -38.28
N THR A 6 8.68 -4.72 -38.80
CA THR A 6 9.21 -4.30 -40.10
C THR A 6 9.90 -2.94 -39.93
N THR A 7 11.19 -2.89 -40.25
CA THR A 7 12.06 -1.72 -40.10
C THR A 7 12.26 -0.95 -41.42
N GLY A 8 12.68 0.31 -41.33
CA GLY A 8 12.93 1.22 -42.45
C GLY A 8 12.42 2.65 -42.14
N GLU A 9 13.19 3.54 -41.51
CA GLU A 9 14.28 4.37 -42.11
C GLU A 9 13.78 5.39 -43.16
N GLN A 10 14.22 6.66 -43.19
CA GLN A 10 15.13 7.44 -42.32
C GLN A 10 14.95 8.95 -42.62
N ILE A 11 15.42 9.85 -41.73
CA ILE A 11 16.13 11.14 -41.96
C ILE A 11 16.15 11.92 -40.61
N VAL A 12 17.24 12.09 -39.82
CA VAL A 12 18.60 12.64 -40.06
C VAL A 12 18.56 14.18 -40.13
N LYS A 13 19.07 15.01 -39.20
CA LYS A 13 20.39 15.11 -38.50
C LYS A 13 20.26 16.10 -37.30
N ASN A 14 21.19 16.33 -36.35
CA ASN A 14 22.67 16.35 -36.36
C ASN A 14 23.29 15.91 -35.00
N PHE A 15 24.60 15.61 -35.00
CA PHE A 15 25.44 15.28 -33.84
C PHE A 15 26.25 16.48 -33.31
N VAL A 16 26.90 16.31 -32.14
CA VAL A 16 28.33 16.61 -31.82
C VAL A 16 28.48 17.16 -30.38
N SER A 17 29.42 16.72 -29.52
CA SER A 17 30.01 15.39 -29.20
C SER A 17 31.10 15.58 -28.12
N MET A 18 31.29 14.66 -27.17
CA MET A 18 32.53 14.58 -26.38
C MET A 18 32.94 13.15 -26.02
N LEU A 19 34.25 12.94 -25.81
CA LEU A 19 34.90 11.64 -25.63
C LEU A 19 36.16 11.81 -24.76
N VAL A 20 36.36 10.92 -23.79
CA VAL A 20 37.57 10.85 -22.95
C VAL A 20 38.03 9.39 -22.87
N LEU A 21 39.35 9.17 -22.95
CA LEU A 21 39.96 7.84 -22.85
C LEU A 21 40.39 7.53 -21.41
N SER A 22 40.43 6.25 -21.07
CA SER A 22 41.35 5.70 -20.07
C SER A 22 41.91 4.37 -20.59
N VAL A 23 43.21 4.11 -20.35
CA VAL A 23 43.95 2.97 -20.96
C VAL A 23 44.80 2.22 -19.93
N SER A 24 44.46 0.93 -19.77
CA SER A 24 45.19 -0.28 -19.35
C SER A 24 46.61 -0.25 -18.73
N ILE A 25 46.77 -1.06 -17.67
CA ILE A 25 47.97 -1.86 -17.26
C ILE A 25 47.48 -2.92 -16.22
N ILE A 26 47.72 -4.25 -16.20
CA ILE A 26 48.66 -5.24 -16.80
C ILE A 26 49.89 -5.55 -15.89
N ALA A 27 50.06 -6.73 -15.26
CA ALA A 27 49.19 -7.92 -15.10
C ALA A 27 49.20 -8.45 -13.63
N VAL A 28 49.51 -9.68 -13.17
CA VAL A 28 50.16 -10.93 -13.66
C VAL A 28 49.54 -12.15 -12.93
N LEU A 29 49.71 -13.39 -13.43
CA LEU A 29 49.12 -14.64 -12.86
C LEU A 29 49.97 -15.31 -11.75
N SER A 30 49.32 -16.15 -10.94
CA SER A 30 49.80 -17.53 -10.64
C SER A 30 48.64 -18.48 -10.32
N THR A 31 48.88 -19.80 -10.40
CA THR A 31 47.89 -20.88 -10.21
C THR A 31 48.22 -21.74 -9.00
N GLY A 32 47.20 -22.32 -8.33
CA GLY A 32 47.41 -23.29 -7.25
C GLY A 32 46.12 -23.93 -6.75
N ASP A 33 45.87 -25.18 -7.14
CA ASP A 33 44.79 -26.04 -6.62
C ASP A 33 45.38 -27.06 -5.63
N VAL A 34 44.91 -27.06 -4.38
CA VAL A 34 45.02 -28.20 -3.45
C VAL A 34 43.85 -28.20 -2.46
N SER A 35 43.39 -29.39 -2.09
CA SER A 35 42.28 -29.63 -1.16
C SER A 35 42.68 -29.66 0.32
N GLY A 36 41.70 -29.46 1.22
CA GLY A 36 41.86 -29.72 2.66
C GLY A 36 40.73 -29.16 3.53
N HIS A 37 40.28 -29.90 4.54
CA HIS A 37 39.42 -29.36 5.61
C HIS A 37 40.23 -28.45 6.54
N GLY A 38 39.72 -27.26 6.84
CA GLY A 38 40.27 -26.36 7.85
C GLY A 38 39.27 -25.24 8.16
N GLY A 39 39.07 -24.92 9.44
CA GLY A 39 38.12 -23.89 9.86
C GLY A 39 38.65 -22.49 9.56
N TYR A 40 37.85 -21.65 8.90
CA TYR A 40 38.19 -20.26 8.65
C TYR A 40 37.82 -19.39 9.86
N ALA A 41 38.83 -18.97 10.60
CA ALA A 41 38.71 -17.77 11.43
C ALA A 41 38.57 -16.56 10.49
N VAL A 42 37.52 -15.75 10.68
CA VAL A 42 37.31 -14.53 9.90
C VAL A 42 38.39 -13.51 10.26
N PRO A 43 39.19 -12.99 9.31
CA PRO A 43 40.20 -11.98 9.62
C PRO A 43 39.54 -10.70 10.14
N SER A 44 40.03 -10.17 11.27
CA SER A 44 39.48 -8.99 11.96
C SER A 44 39.83 -7.66 11.27
N ASN A 45 39.75 -7.61 9.94
CA ASN A 45 40.01 -6.41 9.14
C ASN A 45 39.31 -6.43 7.77
N THR A 46 38.28 -7.27 7.60
CA THR A 46 37.38 -7.20 6.44
C THR A 46 36.51 -5.96 6.56
N VAL A 47 36.98 -4.84 6.03
CA VAL A 47 36.10 -3.71 5.69
C VAL A 47 34.98 -4.26 4.81
N LEU A 48 33.72 -4.05 5.21
CA LEU A 48 32.57 -4.39 4.37
C LEU A 48 32.74 -3.66 3.05
N ARG A 49 32.91 -4.42 1.97
CA ARG A 49 32.99 -3.85 0.62
C ARG A 49 31.58 -3.47 0.22
N ASP A 50 31.30 -2.18 0.41
CA ASP A 50 30.47 -1.34 -0.45
C ASP A 50 29.38 -2.11 -1.22
N PHE A 51 28.18 -2.15 -0.62
CA PHE A 51 26.97 -2.64 -1.28
C PHE A 51 26.34 -1.58 -2.22
N GLY A 52 27.09 -0.53 -2.59
CA GLY A 52 26.67 0.46 -3.58
C GLY A 52 26.32 -0.19 -4.93
N PRO A 53 25.21 0.21 -5.59
CA PRO A 53 24.80 -0.36 -6.88
C PRO A 53 25.89 -0.29 -7.94
N ARG A 54 26.21 -1.46 -8.51
CA ARG A 54 27.06 -1.64 -9.70
C ARG A 54 26.43 -0.92 -10.89
N GLU A 55 27.21 -0.08 -11.56
CA GLU A 55 26.88 0.46 -12.89
C GLU A 55 26.53 -0.69 -13.86
N LEU A 56 25.27 -0.81 -14.24
CA LEU A 56 24.79 -1.90 -15.10
C LEU A 56 25.17 -1.64 -16.55
N SER A 57 26.24 -2.28 -16.99
CA SER A 57 26.77 -2.17 -18.36
C SER A 57 25.89 -2.78 -19.46
N ASP A 58 24.79 -3.44 -19.08
CA ASP A 58 23.81 -4.05 -19.98
C ASP A 58 22.40 -3.81 -19.41
N PRO A 59 21.48 -3.13 -20.14
CA PRO A 59 20.08 -2.98 -19.73
C PRO A 59 19.33 -4.30 -19.50
N ALA A 60 19.83 -5.43 -20.02
CA ALA A 60 19.28 -6.76 -19.75
C ALA A 60 19.63 -7.31 -18.34
N GLU A 61 20.54 -6.67 -17.60
CA GLU A 61 20.76 -6.96 -16.18
C GLU A 61 19.83 -6.15 -15.24
N PHE A 62 19.05 -5.20 -15.76
CA PHE A 62 18.15 -4.39 -14.92
C PHE A 62 16.92 -5.19 -14.46
N ALA A 63 16.71 -5.24 -13.15
CA ALA A 63 15.52 -5.81 -12.52
C ALA A 63 14.57 -4.70 -12.06
N ASN A 64 13.46 -4.52 -12.77
CA ASN A 64 12.35 -3.74 -12.23
C ASN A 64 11.62 -4.56 -11.16
N PHE A 65 11.40 -3.95 -9.99
CA PHE A 65 10.65 -4.55 -8.88
C PHE A 65 9.19 -4.05 -8.81
N GLU A 66 8.79 -3.14 -9.72
CA GLU A 66 7.42 -2.62 -9.84
C GLU A 66 6.86 -1.98 -8.55
N THR A 67 7.78 -1.51 -7.70
CA THR A 67 7.49 -0.83 -6.43
C THR A 67 6.71 0.46 -6.68
N ALA A 68 5.51 0.54 -6.12
CA ALA A 68 4.59 1.64 -6.41
C ALA A 68 4.94 2.92 -5.64
N HIS A 69 4.73 4.05 -6.28
CA HIS A 69 4.95 5.38 -5.69
C HIS A 69 3.92 5.73 -4.60
N VAL A 70 4.35 6.57 -3.66
CA VAL A 70 3.51 7.09 -2.57
C VAL A 70 3.53 8.62 -2.52
N HIS A 71 4.71 9.24 -2.41
CA HIS A 71 4.91 10.69 -2.60
C HIS A 71 6.13 10.95 -3.50
N PRO A 72 6.06 10.59 -4.80
CA PRO A 72 7.23 10.46 -5.67
C PRO A 72 7.88 11.78 -6.08
N LEU A 73 7.27 12.92 -5.81
CA LEU A 73 7.80 14.24 -6.12
C LEU A 73 7.37 15.27 -5.09
N ASP A 74 8.26 16.20 -4.76
CA ASP A 74 8.02 17.25 -3.78
C ASP A 74 8.86 18.51 -4.08
N ILE A 75 8.30 19.68 -3.74
CA ILE A 75 8.89 21.00 -4.02
C ILE A 75 9.59 21.51 -2.75
N SER A 76 10.77 22.09 -2.91
CA SER A 76 11.55 22.66 -1.81
C SER A 76 10.75 23.71 -1.04
N THR A 77 10.99 23.84 0.27
CA THR A 77 10.18 24.72 1.14
C THR A 77 10.31 26.22 0.81
N ASP A 78 11.20 26.60 -0.12
CA ASP A 78 11.35 27.95 -0.67
C ASP A 78 10.80 28.11 -2.11
N GLY A 79 10.30 27.02 -2.71
CA GLY A 79 9.73 26.99 -4.06
C GLY A 79 10.73 27.01 -5.22
N THR A 80 12.03 26.78 -4.95
CA THR A 80 13.09 26.92 -5.97
C THR A 80 13.49 25.62 -6.66
N GLN A 81 13.23 24.45 -6.06
CA GLN A 81 13.59 23.14 -6.61
C GLN A 81 12.45 22.12 -6.51
N LEU A 82 12.42 21.17 -7.43
CA LEU A 82 11.57 19.99 -7.43
C LEU A 82 12.47 18.76 -7.33
N ALA A 83 12.18 17.86 -6.38
CA ALA A 83 12.75 16.53 -6.31
C ALA A 83 11.77 15.51 -6.93
N VAL A 84 12.28 14.50 -7.64
CA VAL A 84 11.48 13.41 -8.24
C VAL A 84 12.21 12.09 -8.05
N VAL A 85 11.56 11.05 -7.50
CA VAL A 85 12.18 9.73 -7.33
C VAL A 85 12.32 9.00 -8.66
N ASN A 86 13.51 8.43 -8.88
CA ASN A 86 13.82 7.54 -10.00
C ASN A 86 13.93 6.11 -9.44
N THR A 87 12.76 5.53 -9.13
CA THR A 87 12.59 4.21 -8.49
C THR A 87 13.34 3.07 -9.21
N PRO A 88 13.36 3.01 -10.55
CA PRO A 88 14.16 2.04 -11.29
C PRO A 88 15.68 2.17 -11.02
N ASP A 89 16.22 3.40 -11.05
CA ASP A 89 17.67 3.64 -11.04
C ASP A 89 18.26 3.78 -9.62
N GLY A 90 17.41 3.85 -8.58
CA GLY A 90 17.87 4.10 -7.21
C GLY A 90 18.43 5.52 -7.01
N HIS A 91 17.81 6.50 -7.67
CA HIS A 91 18.21 7.91 -7.64
C HIS A 91 17.05 8.84 -7.28
N VAL A 92 17.36 10.08 -6.92
CA VAL A 92 16.43 11.21 -6.92
C VAL A 92 16.93 12.27 -7.90
N GLU A 93 16.05 12.69 -8.80
CA GLU A 93 16.31 13.70 -9.84
C GLU A 93 15.89 15.07 -9.34
N ILE A 94 16.74 16.07 -9.53
CA ILE A 94 16.52 17.44 -9.03
C ILE A 94 16.36 18.40 -10.21
N PHE A 95 15.31 19.22 -10.18
CA PHE A 95 15.03 20.25 -11.18
C PHE A 95 14.90 21.61 -10.51
N ASN A 96 15.63 22.61 -11.00
CA ASN A 96 15.42 24.00 -10.60
C ASN A 96 14.13 24.54 -11.25
N ILE A 97 13.32 25.26 -10.48
CA ILE A 97 12.02 25.80 -10.88
C ILE A 97 12.18 27.28 -11.26
N ASN A 98 11.74 27.66 -12.47
CA ASN A 98 11.64 29.06 -12.84
C ASN A 98 10.43 29.72 -12.16
N ALA A 99 10.66 30.46 -11.07
CA ALA A 99 9.60 31.14 -10.30
C ALA A 99 8.72 32.13 -11.10
N SER A 100 9.09 32.51 -12.34
CA SER A 100 8.27 33.37 -13.20
C SER A 100 7.37 32.59 -14.18
N THR A 101 7.65 31.31 -14.44
CA THR A 101 6.97 30.52 -15.49
C THR A 101 6.60 29.10 -15.10
N GLY A 102 7.06 28.59 -13.95
CA GLY A 102 6.91 27.18 -13.55
C GLY A 102 7.80 26.19 -14.34
N ASN A 103 8.58 26.66 -15.31
CA ASN A 103 9.41 25.77 -16.14
C ASN A 103 10.50 25.10 -15.29
N LEU A 104 10.59 23.78 -15.43
CA LEU A 104 11.64 22.96 -14.83
C LEU A 104 12.91 22.98 -15.69
N THR A 105 14.07 23.06 -15.04
CA THR A 105 15.39 22.81 -15.66
C THR A 105 16.17 21.83 -14.80
N TYR A 106 16.52 20.67 -15.36
CA TYR A 106 17.29 19.63 -14.68
C TYR A 106 18.60 20.19 -14.10
N SER A 107 18.89 19.82 -12.85
CA SER A 107 20.08 20.19 -12.09
C SER A 107 21.06 19.02 -12.07
N GLU A 108 20.64 17.91 -11.45
CA GLU A 108 21.47 16.76 -11.11
C GLU A 108 20.62 15.55 -10.71
N SER A 109 21.29 14.40 -10.60
CA SER A 109 20.74 13.14 -10.11
C SER A 109 21.58 12.70 -8.92
N ILE A 110 20.94 12.34 -7.80
CA ILE A 110 21.60 11.98 -6.54
C ILE A 110 21.26 10.52 -6.21
N LYS A 111 22.28 9.69 -6.05
CA LYS A 111 22.16 8.24 -5.77
C LYS A 111 21.69 8.01 -4.33
N VAL A 112 20.66 7.19 -4.15
CA VAL A 112 19.99 6.89 -2.88
C VAL A 112 19.96 5.37 -2.62
N GLY A 113 18.98 4.86 -1.87
CA GLY A 113 18.75 3.43 -1.68
C GLY A 113 18.01 2.77 -2.86
N MET A 114 17.56 1.54 -2.66
CA MET A 114 16.85 0.77 -3.69
C MET A 114 15.34 0.99 -3.59
N GLY A 115 14.68 1.19 -4.74
CA GLY A 115 13.25 1.48 -4.80
C GLY A 115 12.84 2.74 -4.03
N PRO A 116 13.40 3.94 -4.33
CA PRO A 116 12.90 5.19 -3.77
C PRO A 116 11.45 5.42 -4.22
N VAL A 117 10.52 5.54 -3.27
CA VAL A 117 9.06 5.69 -3.50
C VAL A 117 8.49 7.04 -3.07
N THR A 118 9.24 7.75 -2.21
CA THR A 118 8.87 9.05 -1.66
C THR A 118 10.08 9.97 -1.57
N ALA A 119 9.91 11.24 -1.95
CA ALA A 119 10.86 12.34 -1.72
C ALA A 119 10.15 13.46 -0.95
N ARG A 120 10.77 13.99 0.13
CA ARG A 120 10.16 14.98 1.03
C ARG A 120 11.17 16.00 1.53
N TRP A 121 10.88 17.28 1.38
CA TRP A 121 11.75 18.36 1.89
C TRP A 121 11.47 18.65 3.37
N ARG A 122 12.49 18.47 4.23
CA ARG A 122 12.43 18.86 5.64
C ARG A 122 12.69 20.35 5.82
N THR A 123 13.58 20.90 5.00
CA THR A 123 13.96 22.31 4.94
C THR A 123 14.33 22.66 3.49
N ALA A 124 14.65 23.93 3.20
CA ALA A 124 15.14 24.32 1.86
C ALA A 124 16.51 23.73 1.49
N SER A 125 17.23 23.11 2.44
CA SER A 125 18.56 22.50 2.22
C SER A 125 18.64 21.04 2.67
N GLU A 126 17.53 20.40 3.05
CA GLU A 126 17.52 19.00 3.50
C GLU A 126 16.33 18.23 2.91
N LEU A 127 16.66 17.20 2.14
CA LEU A 127 15.74 16.33 1.43
C LEU A 127 15.85 14.91 1.99
N TRP A 128 14.72 14.28 2.32
CA TRP A 128 14.64 12.87 2.73
C TRP A 128 14.02 12.06 1.58
N VAL A 129 14.64 10.94 1.25
CA VAL A 129 14.15 10.00 0.22
C VAL A 129 13.97 8.63 0.84
N VAL A 130 12.75 8.11 0.80
CA VAL A 130 12.35 6.83 1.41
C VAL A 130 12.50 5.71 0.38
N ASN A 131 13.30 4.70 0.72
CA ASN A 131 13.70 3.60 -0.17
C ASN A 131 13.09 2.28 0.33
N GLN A 132 12.02 1.82 -0.31
CA GLN A 132 11.20 0.72 0.19
C GLN A 132 11.91 -0.65 0.07
N LEU A 133 12.77 -0.84 -0.94
CA LEU A 133 13.44 -2.14 -1.20
C LEU A 133 14.78 -2.29 -0.48
N SER A 134 15.28 -1.25 0.17
CA SER A 134 16.50 -1.30 0.99
C SER A 134 16.25 -0.90 2.44
N ASP A 135 14.98 -0.91 2.89
CA ASP A 135 14.54 -0.70 4.27
C ASP A 135 15.24 0.51 4.94
N SER A 136 15.24 1.65 4.22
CA SER A 136 16.07 2.80 4.59
C SER A 136 15.62 4.13 4.02
N ILE A 137 16.04 5.21 4.67
CA ILE A 137 15.82 6.59 4.23
C ILE A 137 17.17 7.25 3.99
N SER A 138 17.35 7.82 2.80
CA SER A 138 18.51 8.63 2.44
C SER A 138 18.23 10.09 2.79
N VAL A 139 19.05 10.68 3.66
CA VAL A 139 18.96 12.09 4.06
C VAL A 139 20.08 12.86 3.37
N ILE A 140 19.71 13.88 2.63
CA ILE A 140 20.56 14.58 1.65
C ILE A 140 20.72 16.04 2.07
N ASP A 141 21.97 16.50 2.20
CA ASP A 141 22.29 17.93 2.27
C ASP A 141 22.30 18.49 0.84
N MET A 142 21.31 19.31 0.53
CA MET A 142 21.12 19.93 -0.79
C MET A 142 22.02 21.16 -1.00
N THR A 143 22.82 21.54 0.00
CA THR A 143 23.93 22.51 -0.14
C THR A 143 25.17 21.87 -0.78
N THR A 144 25.32 20.54 -0.64
CA THR A 144 26.47 19.77 -1.15
C THR A 144 26.08 18.67 -2.14
N SER A 145 24.78 18.40 -2.30
CA SER A 145 24.20 17.30 -3.07
C SER A 145 24.71 15.92 -2.63
N THR A 146 24.86 15.73 -1.31
CA THR A 146 25.37 14.47 -0.74
C THR A 146 24.40 13.82 0.24
N VAL A 147 24.25 12.49 0.15
CA VAL A 147 23.61 11.69 1.22
C VAL A 147 24.51 11.77 2.45
N VAL A 148 24.13 12.59 3.43
CA VAL A 148 24.88 12.79 4.68
C VAL A 148 24.56 11.73 5.73
N ARG A 149 23.42 11.03 5.60
CA ARG A 149 22.98 9.97 6.50
C ARG A 149 22.06 8.99 5.78
N THR A 150 22.22 7.70 6.07
CA THR A 150 21.22 6.68 5.76
C THR A 150 20.61 6.21 7.08
N ILE A 151 19.31 6.46 7.27
CA ILE A 151 18.54 5.85 8.35
C ILE A 151 18.17 4.44 7.90
N VAL A 152 18.32 3.45 8.78
CA VAL A 152 17.81 2.09 8.57
C VAL A 152 16.50 1.96 9.33
N THR A 153 15.44 1.49 8.69
CA THR A 153 14.12 1.35 9.30
C THR A 153 13.95 -0.01 10.00
N TYR A 154 14.66 -1.05 9.56
CA TYR A 154 14.63 -2.36 10.22
C TYR A 154 15.51 -2.46 11.47
N LYS A 155 15.00 -3.16 12.49
CA LYS A 155 15.76 -3.53 13.69
C LYS A 155 16.40 -4.91 13.57
N LEU A 156 17.70 -4.94 13.33
CA LEU A 156 18.51 -6.14 13.59
C LEU A 156 18.93 -6.17 15.07
N ASP A 157 18.00 -6.51 15.96
CA ASP A 157 18.35 -6.76 17.36
C ASP A 157 19.23 -8.03 17.49
N THR A 158 19.94 -8.15 18.62
CA THR A 158 20.90 -9.25 18.85
C THR A 158 20.40 -10.27 19.87
N VAL A 159 19.08 -10.52 19.91
CA VAL A 159 18.47 -11.46 20.87
C VAL A 159 18.78 -12.91 20.48
N SER A 160 19.59 -13.56 21.32
CA SER A 160 20.00 -14.96 21.15
C SER A 160 18.87 -15.93 21.53
N GLY A 161 17.84 -15.98 20.68
CA GLY A 161 16.73 -16.93 20.77
C GLY A 161 15.37 -16.25 20.89
N LEU A 162 14.57 -16.38 19.83
CA LEU A 162 13.13 -16.13 19.81
C LEU A 162 12.65 -14.68 20.06
N LEU A 163 13.40 -13.69 19.58
CA LEU A 163 12.76 -12.52 18.99
C LEU A 163 13.08 -12.48 17.49
N LYS A 164 12.03 -12.53 16.68
CA LYS A 164 12.03 -12.00 15.33
C LYS A 164 11.72 -10.51 15.46
N GLY A 165 12.65 -9.65 15.03
CA GLY A 165 12.20 -8.66 14.04
C GLY A 165 11.85 -9.43 12.76
N SER A 166 10.88 -8.94 11.98
CA SER A 166 10.49 -9.57 10.71
C SER A 166 11.73 -9.97 9.90
N PRO A 167 11.96 -11.26 9.60
CA PRO A 167 13.11 -11.69 8.77
C PRO A 167 13.05 -11.18 7.32
N ASN A 168 11.97 -10.46 7.00
CA ASN A 168 11.56 -10.05 5.67
C ASN A 168 11.56 -8.52 5.51
N GLY A 169 12.12 -7.78 6.48
CA GLY A 169 12.30 -6.34 6.42
C GLY A 169 11.19 -5.50 7.07
N ASP A 170 11.46 -4.20 7.11
CA ASP A 170 10.52 -3.11 7.40
C ASP A 170 10.48 -2.24 6.14
N GLU A 171 9.38 -2.29 5.37
CA GLU A 171 9.22 -1.60 4.08
C GLU A 171 8.69 -0.16 4.28
N PRO A 172 9.53 0.90 4.28
CA PRO A 172 9.05 2.26 4.50
C PRO A 172 8.43 2.86 3.24
N ALA A 173 7.35 3.61 3.40
CA ALA A 173 6.54 4.14 2.30
C ALA A 173 6.58 5.67 2.17
N ASP A 174 6.43 6.40 3.27
CA ASP A 174 6.36 7.87 3.29
C ASP A 174 6.99 8.42 4.58
N VAL A 175 7.26 9.73 4.60
CA VAL A 175 7.72 10.46 5.77
C VAL A 175 7.07 11.84 5.86
N VAL A 176 6.65 12.25 7.04
CA VAL A 176 6.21 13.63 7.32
C VAL A 176 6.89 14.19 8.57
N PHE A 177 7.14 15.50 8.56
CA PHE A 177 7.80 16.20 9.65
C PHE A 177 6.79 17.00 10.46
N ALA A 178 6.77 16.83 11.78
CA ALA A 178 5.86 17.55 12.66
C ALA A 178 6.44 17.74 14.06
N THR A 179 5.91 18.72 14.79
CA THR A 179 6.18 18.88 16.22
C THR A 179 5.24 17.98 17.01
N TYR A 180 5.79 17.14 17.88
CA TYR A 180 5.03 16.31 18.83
C TYR A 180 5.32 16.81 20.25
N ASP A 181 4.25 17.07 21.01
CA ASP A 181 4.38 17.56 22.39
C ASP A 181 4.90 16.47 23.34
N GLY A 182 4.28 15.29 23.33
CA GLY A 182 4.60 14.20 24.25
C GLY A 182 4.41 14.57 25.73
N GLY A 183 3.59 15.60 26.00
CA GLY A 183 3.46 16.24 27.31
C GLY A 183 4.69 17.04 27.77
N GLY A 184 5.54 17.50 26.84
CA GLY A 184 6.93 17.87 27.10
C GLY A 184 7.45 19.17 26.47
N GLY A 185 6.63 19.96 25.78
CA GLY A 185 6.99 21.29 25.24
C GLY A 185 7.27 21.36 23.74
N GLY A 186 7.04 20.27 23.00
CA GLY A 186 7.11 20.23 21.53
C GLY A 186 8.51 20.06 20.94
N ASN A 187 8.89 18.83 20.63
CA ASN A 187 10.10 18.51 19.84
C ASN A 187 9.73 18.17 18.38
N PRO A 188 10.59 18.46 17.40
CA PRO A 188 10.40 18.02 16.02
C PRO A 188 10.72 16.53 15.85
N TYR A 189 9.84 15.81 15.14
CA TYR A 189 10.00 14.40 14.76
C TYR A 189 9.79 14.20 13.26
N ALA A 190 10.44 13.18 12.72
CA ALA A 190 10.05 12.56 11.45
C ALA A 190 9.19 11.33 11.74
N PHE A 191 7.99 11.29 11.17
CA PHE A 191 7.04 10.19 11.24
C PHE A 191 7.14 9.40 9.93
N VAL A 192 7.52 8.14 10.01
CA VAL A 192 7.75 7.25 8.86
C VAL A 192 6.70 6.14 8.86
N SER A 193 6.00 5.94 7.77
CA SER A 193 5.09 4.80 7.61
C SER A 193 5.88 3.57 7.16
N CYS A 194 5.74 2.46 7.88
CA CYS A 194 6.30 1.17 7.51
C CYS A 194 5.15 0.22 7.20
N SER A 195 4.81 0.13 5.91
CA SER A 195 3.65 -0.63 5.43
C SER A 195 3.69 -2.07 5.97
N ARG A 196 4.83 -2.74 5.77
CA ARG A 196 5.03 -4.14 6.12
C ARG A 196 4.60 -4.49 7.54
N THR A 197 4.88 -3.63 8.51
CA THR A 197 4.81 -3.93 9.94
C THR A 197 3.64 -3.24 10.65
N ASP A 198 2.76 -2.58 9.89
CA ASP A 198 1.56 -1.90 10.39
C ASP A 198 1.88 -0.80 11.44
N ILE A 199 3.04 -0.13 11.29
CA ILE A 199 3.52 0.89 12.23
C ILE A 199 3.80 2.26 11.59
N ILE A 200 3.71 3.29 12.43
CA ILE A 200 4.40 4.58 12.23
C ILE A 200 5.62 4.64 13.16
N GLN A 201 6.82 4.72 12.59
CA GLN A 201 8.07 4.94 13.31
C GLN A 201 8.30 6.43 13.58
N LEU A 202 8.67 6.79 14.81
CA LEU A 202 8.97 8.18 15.21
C LEU A 202 10.46 8.37 15.43
N TYR A 203 11.13 9.15 14.58
CA TYR A 203 12.54 9.52 14.72
C TYR A 203 12.69 10.93 15.30
N ASP A 204 13.43 11.05 16.41
CA ASP A 204 13.75 12.37 16.98
C ASP A 204 14.78 13.09 16.08
N ILE A 205 14.42 14.29 15.63
CA ILE A 205 15.24 15.14 14.76
C ILE A 205 15.64 16.45 15.47
N THR A 206 15.51 16.50 16.80
CA THR A 206 16.02 17.61 17.63
C THR A 206 17.54 17.68 17.53
N GLY A 207 18.10 18.86 17.22
CA GLY A 207 19.55 19.06 17.15
C GLY A 207 20.22 18.51 15.88
N ALA A 208 19.48 18.33 14.79
CA ALA A 208 19.94 17.82 13.49
C ALA A 208 21.16 18.52 12.83
N ASP A 209 21.70 19.60 13.41
CA ASP A 209 22.83 20.38 12.92
C ASP A 209 24.19 19.64 12.97
N SER A 210 24.22 18.41 13.50
CA SER A 210 25.41 17.59 13.72
C SER A 210 25.38 16.30 12.87
N PRO A 211 26.39 16.05 12.02
CA PRO A 211 26.52 14.79 11.30
C PRO A 211 26.61 13.55 12.21
N ASN A 212 27.06 13.71 13.45
CA ASN A 212 27.28 12.62 14.40
C ASN A 212 26.06 12.29 15.28
N ASP A 213 25.06 13.17 15.34
CA ASP A 213 23.88 12.92 16.18
C ASP A 213 22.96 11.92 15.46
N VAL A 214 22.76 10.77 16.10
CA VAL A 214 21.91 9.71 15.57
C VAL A 214 20.46 10.18 15.60
N TYR A 215 19.78 10.16 14.45
CA TYR A 215 18.32 10.24 14.41
C TYR A 215 17.77 8.99 15.11
N GLY A 216 17.49 9.15 16.39
CA GLY A 216 17.08 8.06 17.27
C GLY A 216 15.61 7.73 17.06
N LEU A 217 15.32 6.47 16.71
CA LEU A 217 13.98 5.94 16.82
C LEU A 217 13.54 6.04 18.30
N ARG A 218 12.47 6.79 18.54
CA ARG A 218 11.97 7.20 19.85
C ARG A 218 10.67 6.48 20.24
N ASP A 219 9.82 6.17 19.27
CA ASP A 219 8.57 5.41 19.45
C ASP A 219 8.20 4.64 18.16
N GLU A 220 7.34 3.63 18.32
CA GLU A 220 6.69 2.88 17.24
C GLU A 220 5.20 2.80 17.56
N VAL A 221 4.35 3.38 16.71
CA VAL A 221 2.89 3.38 16.88
C VAL A 221 2.29 2.31 15.98
N TYR A 222 1.83 1.21 16.58
CA TYR A 222 1.04 0.18 15.88
C TYR A 222 -0.34 0.71 15.51
N LEU A 223 -0.76 0.45 14.28
CA LEU A 223 -2.06 0.84 13.73
C LEU A 223 -3.00 -0.37 13.58
N GLN A 224 -4.30 -0.14 13.75
CA GLN A 224 -5.34 -1.16 13.48
C GLN A 224 -5.75 -1.18 11.99
N GLY A 225 -4.79 -1.31 11.07
CA GLY A 225 -5.02 -1.37 9.62
C GLY A 225 -3.80 -1.88 8.87
N GLU A 226 -4.00 -2.68 7.82
CA GLU A 226 -2.94 -3.39 7.08
C GLU A 226 -2.27 -2.48 6.03
N ASP A 227 -0.94 -2.47 6.04
CA ASP A 227 -0.10 -1.81 5.04
C ASP A 227 -0.25 -0.25 5.00
N PRO A 228 0.00 0.49 6.10
CA PRO A 228 -0.06 1.96 6.13
C PRO A 228 0.99 2.60 5.20
N ARG A 229 0.56 3.48 4.28
CA ARG A 229 1.44 4.10 3.27
C ARG A 229 1.46 5.62 3.29
N SER A 230 0.50 6.28 2.65
CA SER A 230 0.55 7.72 2.38
C SER A 230 0.28 8.54 3.64
N LEU A 231 1.17 9.50 3.93
CA LEU A 231 1.14 10.35 5.12
C LEU A 231 0.87 11.82 4.78
N ALA A 232 0.15 12.50 5.66
CA ALA A 232 0.02 13.95 5.68
C ALA A 232 -0.10 14.49 7.12
N THR A 233 0.13 15.79 7.30
CA THR A 233 -0.03 16.46 8.61
C THR A 233 -0.63 17.86 8.46
N ASN A 234 -1.45 18.26 9.42
CA ASN A 234 -1.94 19.63 9.57
C ASN A 234 -1.27 20.37 10.75
N GLY A 235 -0.19 19.82 11.30
CA GLY A 235 0.50 20.35 12.49
C GLY A 235 -0.21 20.10 13.83
N THR A 236 -1.40 19.48 13.82
CA THR A 236 -2.13 19.02 15.03
C THR A 236 -2.27 17.49 15.06
N ASN A 237 -2.46 16.87 13.89
CA ASN A 237 -2.56 15.42 13.71
C ASN A 237 -1.65 14.96 12.57
N ILE A 238 -1.21 13.69 12.63
CA ILE A 238 -0.77 12.91 11.45
C ILE A 238 -1.98 12.14 10.91
N TYR A 239 -2.05 11.99 9.59
CA TYR A 239 -3.04 11.18 8.88
C TYR A 239 -2.29 10.13 8.06
N ALA A 240 -2.69 8.86 8.15
CA ALA A 240 -2.10 7.77 7.38
C ALA A 240 -3.16 6.97 6.63
N ALA A 241 -3.00 6.81 5.32
CA ALA A 241 -3.84 5.95 4.49
C ALA A 241 -3.45 4.48 4.68
N ILE A 242 -4.45 3.64 4.98
CA ILE A 242 -4.31 2.18 5.11
C ILE A 242 -4.48 1.54 3.72
N PHE A 243 -3.39 1.04 3.14
CA PHE A 243 -3.40 0.61 1.74
C PHE A 243 -4.23 -0.66 1.51
N GLU A 244 -4.26 -1.61 2.45
CA GLU A 244 -5.15 -2.78 2.40
C GLU A 244 -6.29 -2.65 3.43
N SER A 245 -7.17 -1.66 3.20
CA SER A 245 -8.40 -1.46 3.98
C SER A 245 -9.48 -2.49 3.62
N GLY A 246 -10.52 -2.53 4.45
CA GLY A 246 -11.76 -3.23 4.12
C GLY A 246 -12.69 -2.39 3.24
N ASN A 247 -13.69 -3.03 2.65
CA ASN A 247 -14.85 -2.35 2.07
C ASN A 247 -16.18 -2.93 2.58
N SER A 248 -16.20 -3.33 3.84
CA SER A 248 -17.33 -3.97 4.50
C SER A 248 -17.80 -5.23 3.77
N THR A 249 -16.88 -6.05 3.25
CA THR A 249 -17.17 -7.36 2.66
C THR A 249 -16.58 -8.51 3.47
N THR A 250 -17.22 -9.68 3.45
CA THR A 250 -16.71 -10.88 4.14
C THR A 250 -17.21 -12.18 3.50
N LEU A 251 -16.51 -13.29 3.76
CA LEU A 251 -16.81 -14.62 3.21
C LEU A 251 -17.76 -15.41 4.10
N ILE A 252 -18.79 -16.01 3.49
CA ILE A 252 -19.57 -17.11 4.06
C ILE A 252 -19.22 -18.39 3.30
N PHE A 253 -18.77 -19.41 4.03
CA PHE A 253 -18.35 -20.68 3.44
C PHE A 253 -19.56 -21.55 3.06
N GLY A 254 -19.50 -22.16 1.87
CA GLY A 254 -20.49 -23.15 1.44
C GLY A 254 -20.37 -24.43 2.25
N GLU A 255 -21.51 -25.04 2.62
CA GLU A 255 -21.52 -26.29 3.38
C GLU A 255 -20.89 -27.43 2.56
N THR A 256 -19.69 -27.88 2.96
CA THR A 256 -19.11 -29.11 2.42
C THR A 256 -19.78 -30.31 3.08
N GLY A 257 -20.64 -30.99 2.34
CA GLY A 257 -21.52 -32.05 2.84
C GLY A 257 -20.82 -33.36 3.26
N THR A 258 -20.01 -33.32 4.32
CA THR A 258 -19.55 -34.51 5.09
C THR A 258 -19.17 -34.20 6.56
N GLY A 259 -19.94 -33.36 7.26
CA GLY A 259 -20.00 -33.36 8.73
C GLY A 259 -18.69 -33.12 9.49
N SER A 260 -17.73 -32.40 8.89
CA SER A 260 -16.46 -32.03 9.52
C SER A 260 -15.95 -30.74 8.89
N LEU A 261 -16.06 -29.63 9.61
CA LEU A 261 -15.45 -28.34 9.24
C LEU A 261 -13.93 -28.40 9.52
N GLY A 262 -13.26 -29.28 8.79
CA GLY A 262 -11.83 -29.63 8.94
C GLY A 262 -10.86 -28.57 8.41
N HIS A 263 -11.17 -27.28 8.61
CA HIS A 263 -10.24 -26.16 8.46
C HIS A 263 -10.68 -25.03 9.42
N PRO A 264 -9.94 -24.77 10.52
CA PRO A 264 -10.35 -23.82 11.57
C PRO A 264 -10.03 -22.37 11.17
N ARG A 265 -10.41 -21.96 9.96
CA ARG A 265 -9.94 -20.72 9.32
C ARG A 265 -11.06 -19.83 8.80
N ASN A 266 -11.82 -19.29 9.75
CA ASN A 266 -12.34 -17.93 9.63
C ASN A 266 -11.18 -16.94 9.85
N THR A 267 -10.21 -16.94 8.94
CA THR A 267 -9.02 -16.09 8.99
C THR A 267 -8.90 -15.31 7.68
N ALA A 268 -9.54 -14.14 7.66
CA ALA A 268 -8.74 -12.95 7.32
C ALA A 268 -7.51 -13.00 8.26
N GLY A 269 -6.30 -13.04 7.70
CA GLY A 269 -5.10 -13.29 8.51
C GLY A 269 -4.40 -14.64 8.32
N THR A 270 -4.71 -15.47 7.31
CA THR A 270 -3.71 -16.47 6.83
C THR A 270 -3.41 -16.35 5.35
N ASN A 271 -3.00 -15.16 4.94
CA ASN A 271 -1.88 -15.06 4.01
C ASN A 271 -0.68 -15.80 4.63
N ALA A 272 0.16 -16.48 3.83
CA ALA A 272 1.43 -17.02 4.34
C ALA A 272 2.42 -15.91 4.75
N ASN A 273 2.08 -14.66 4.37
CA ASN A 273 2.79 -13.45 4.67
C ASN A 273 2.26 -12.68 5.90
N ASN A 274 1.14 -13.10 6.52
CA ASN A 274 0.55 -12.35 7.65
C ASN A 274 1.50 -12.35 8.85
N HIS A 275 1.48 -11.23 9.57
CA HIS A 275 2.37 -10.97 10.68
C HIS A 275 1.95 -11.72 11.94
N THR A 276 2.59 -12.86 12.15
CA THR A 276 2.58 -13.60 13.43
C THR A 276 3.06 -12.77 14.62
N ASP A 277 3.72 -11.65 14.32
CA ASP A 277 4.42 -10.79 15.26
C ASP A 277 3.60 -9.51 15.56
N HIS A 278 2.41 -9.35 14.95
CA HIS A 278 1.49 -8.22 15.14
C HIS A 278 0.73 -8.36 16.49
N PRO A 279 0.68 -7.33 17.35
CA PRO A 279 0.16 -7.47 18.73
C PRO A 279 -1.34 -7.76 18.84
N TYR A 280 -2.11 -7.55 17.76
CA TYR A 280 -3.52 -7.94 17.67
C TYR A 280 -3.74 -9.36 17.11
N TYR A 281 -2.68 -10.04 16.67
CA TYR A 281 -2.72 -11.42 16.18
C TYR A 281 -2.53 -12.40 17.35
N ILE A 282 -3.65 -12.82 17.96
CA ILE A 282 -3.66 -13.90 18.95
C ILE A 282 -3.59 -15.24 18.20
N ASP A 283 -2.39 -15.79 18.05
CA ASP A 283 -2.22 -17.23 17.82
C ASP A 283 -2.83 -18.01 19.01
N GLY A 284 -3.24 -19.26 18.81
CA GLY A 284 -4.02 -20.06 19.77
C GLY A 284 -3.36 -20.28 21.14
N ASP A 285 -2.08 -19.96 21.25
CA ASP A 285 -1.18 -20.25 22.37
C ASP A 285 -1.09 -19.14 23.44
N ASN A 286 -2.05 -18.20 23.47
CA ASN A 286 -2.66 -17.69 24.72
C ASN A 286 -1.76 -16.97 25.78
N GLU A 287 -0.52 -16.57 25.47
CA GLU A 287 0.43 -15.96 26.44
C GLU A 287 0.57 -14.42 26.38
N LEU A 288 0.04 -13.73 25.36
CA LEU A 288 0.06 -12.26 25.27
C LEU A 288 -1.22 -11.64 25.88
N GLY A 289 -1.14 -11.31 27.17
CA GLY A 289 -2.30 -10.90 27.98
C GLY A 289 -2.58 -9.40 28.04
N ASP A 290 -3.15 -8.81 26.99
CA ASP A 290 -3.95 -7.58 27.12
C ASP A 290 -5.43 -7.84 26.78
N SER A 291 -6.30 -7.60 27.78
CA SER A 291 -7.76 -7.74 27.66
C SER A 291 -8.47 -6.49 27.14
N SER A 292 -7.73 -5.42 26.80
CA SER A 292 -8.26 -4.23 26.14
C SER A 292 -8.46 -4.42 24.63
N ILE A 293 -7.70 -5.34 24.02
CA ILE A 293 -7.77 -5.68 22.60
C ILE A 293 -9.10 -6.39 22.30
N LYS A 294 -9.91 -5.79 21.41
CA LYS A 294 -11.07 -6.45 20.81
C LYS A 294 -10.58 -7.44 19.76
N ALA A 295 -10.58 -8.73 20.08
CA ALA A 295 -10.16 -9.78 19.15
C ALA A 295 -11.00 -9.77 17.85
N ILE A 296 -10.37 -9.40 16.73
CA ILE A 296 -10.99 -9.22 15.41
C ILE A 296 -11.58 -10.56 14.87
N ASN A 297 -10.95 -11.67 15.24
CA ASN A 297 -11.63 -12.93 15.54
C ASN A 297 -10.95 -13.52 16.78
N PRO A 298 -11.68 -14.01 17.79
CA PRO A 298 -11.07 -14.95 18.72
C PRO A 298 -10.76 -16.24 17.96
N ALA A 299 -9.55 -16.79 18.13
CA ALA A 299 -9.27 -18.14 17.68
C ALA A 299 -10.36 -19.10 18.24
N PRO A 300 -10.97 -19.97 17.42
CA PRO A 300 -12.06 -20.81 17.88
C PRO A 300 -11.52 -21.79 18.93
N SER A 301 -11.86 -21.55 20.21
CA SER A 301 -11.39 -22.39 21.31
C SER A 301 -11.67 -23.86 20.99
N ASP A 302 -10.66 -24.74 21.10
CA ASP A 302 -10.62 -26.12 20.57
C ASP A 302 -11.78 -27.07 20.97
N LYS A 303 -12.74 -26.60 21.77
CA LYS A 303 -13.74 -27.41 22.46
C LYS A 303 -15.13 -26.79 22.34
N VAL A 304 -16.02 -27.56 21.71
CA VAL A 304 -17.50 -27.50 21.70
C VAL A 304 -18.16 -26.71 20.55
N GLY A 305 -18.63 -27.48 19.56
CA GLY A 305 -19.73 -27.15 18.64
C GLY A 305 -20.44 -28.46 18.20
N PRO A 306 -21.78 -28.55 18.07
CA PRO A 306 -22.47 -29.78 18.46
C PRO A 306 -23.38 -30.42 17.38
N PHE A 307 -22.82 -31.28 16.52
CA PHE A 307 -23.62 -32.09 15.58
C PHE A 307 -23.23 -33.58 15.61
N THR A 308 -24.23 -34.46 15.74
CA THR A 308 -24.04 -35.92 15.88
C THR A 308 -24.25 -36.62 14.53
N VAL A 309 -23.33 -37.51 14.17
CA VAL A 309 -23.27 -38.15 12.84
C VAL A 309 -24.31 -39.26 12.65
N VAL A 310 -24.98 -39.25 11.50
CA VAL A 310 -25.56 -40.43 10.84
C VAL A 310 -25.12 -40.39 9.36
N GLY A 311 -24.44 -41.43 8.86
CA GLY A 311 -23.75 -41.42 7.55
C GLY A 311 -24.59 -41.87 6.34
N GLY A 312 -24.07 -41.89 5.10
CA GLY A 312 -22.73 -41.49 4.60
C GLY A 312 -22.46 -41.92 3.13
N LEU A 313 -21.32 -41.54 2.51
CA LEU A 313 -20.66 -42.01 1.24
C LEU A 313 -19.42 -41.09 0.92
N GLY A 314 -18.51 -41.28 -0.05
CA GLY A 314 -18.20 -42.43 -0.94
C GLY A 314 -17.64 -42.10 -2.36
N SER A 315 -16.36 -42.25 -2.77
CA SER A 315 -15.04 -42.11 -2.10
C SER A 315 -13.79 -42.53 -2.97
N TYR A 316 -12.59 -41.92 -2.80
CA TYR A 316 -11.23 -42.32 -3.28
C TYR A 316 -10.09 -42.03 -2.27
N ILE A 317 -8.92 -42.69 -2.38
CA ILE A 317 -7.95 -42.79 -1.26
C ILE A 317 -6.93 -41.65 -1.11
N ALA A 318 -6.79 -41.14 0.12
CA ALA A 318 -5.59 -40.48 0.68
C ALA A 318 -5.20 -41.16 2.01
N HIS A 319 -3.91 -41.28 2.32
CA HIS A 319 -3.38 -41.99 3.51
C HIS A 319 -4.01 -43.39 3.79
N GLY A 320 -4.49 -44.09 2.74
CA GLY A 320 -5.10 -45.41 2.85
C GLY A 320 -6.63 -45.45 3.07
N LYS A 321 -7.34 -44.31 3.15
CA LYS A 321 -8.82 -44.25 3.25
C LYS A 321 -9.45 -43.11 2.43
N THR A 322 -10.78 -43.12 2.31
CA THR A 322 -11.47 -42.93 1.02
C THR A 322 -12.52 -41.77 1.07
N ILE A 323 -12.39 -40.68 0.29
CA ILE A 323 -13.16 -39.39 0.29
C ILE A 323 -13.61 -38.96 -1.15
N PRO A 324 -14.75 -38.28 -1.44
CA PRO A 324 -15.27 -38.10 -2.83
C PRO A 324 -15.09 -36.70 -3.52
N VAL A 325 -15.21 -36.67 -4.87
CA VAL A 325 -15.40 -35.48 -5.75
C VAL A 325 -16.41 -35.78 -6.87
N ALA A 326 -17.09 -34.72 -7.33
CA ALA A 326 -17.81 -34.70 -8.61
C ALA A 326 -16.88 -34.32 -9.78
N ASN A 327 -17.08 -34.92 -10.95
CA ASN A 327 -16.38 -34.53 -12.18
C ASN A 327 -17.18 -33.45 -12.92
N LEU A 328 -16.73 -32.19 -12.83
CA LEU A 328 -17.37 -31.04 -13.50
C LEU A 328 -17.26 -31.06 -15.04
N MET A 329 -16.40 -31.91 -15.61
CA MET A 329 -16.21 -32.05 -17.07
C MET A 329 -16.95 -33.28 -17.65
N ALA A 330 -17.89 -33.86 -16.91
CA ALA A 330 -18.73 -34.96 -17.39
C ALA A 330 -19.75 -34.49 -18.44
N SER A 331 -20.11 -35.36 -19.39
CA SER A 331 -21.14 -35.09 -20.41
C SER A 331 -22.56 -34.91 -19.84
N THR A 332 -22.74 -35.22 -18.56
CA THR A 332 -23.89 -34.83 -17.74
C THR A 332 -23.36 -34.35 -16.38
N PRO A 333 -23.20 -33.03 -16.15
CA PRO A 333 -22.87 -32.49 -14.84
C PRO A 333 -23.96 -32.82 -13.80
N PRO A 334 -23.63 -32.81 -12.49
CA PRO A 334 -24.64 -32.99 -11.45
C PRO A 334 -25.70 -31.88 -11.51
N THR A 335 -26.97 -32.24 -11.29
CA THR A 335 -28.11 -31.29 -11.33
C THR A 335 -28.17 -30.34 -10.13
N THR A 336 -27.30 -30.53 -9.15
CA THR A 336 -27.14 -29.67 -7.98
C THR A 336 -25.80 -28.94 -8.14
N PRO A 337 -25.77 -27.59 -8.15
CA PRO A 337 -24.52 -26.84 -8.13
C PRO A 337 -23.64 -27.24 -6.93
N PRO A 338 -22.31 -27.19 -7.04
CA PRO A 338 -21.44 -27.33 -5.87
C PRO A 338 -21.72 -26.20 -4.88
N THR A 339 -21.65 -26.50 -3.58
CA THR A 339 -21.78 -25.51 -2.50
C THR A 339 -20.53 -24.63 -2.43
N THR A 340 -20.51 -23.57 -3.25
CA THR A 340 -19.46 -22.55 -3.21
C THR A 340 -19.59 -21.68 -1.97
N SER A 341 -18.48 -21.08 -1.53
CA SER A 341 -18.54 -19.87 -0.71
C SER A 341 -19.21 -18.73 -1.46
N ILE A 342 -19.69 -17.74 -0.71
CA ILE A 342 -20.22 -16.48 -1.21
C ILE A 342 -19.50 -15.34 -0.49
N ILE A 343 -19.39 -14.20 -1.15
CA ILE A 343 -18.99 -12.94 -0.51
C ILE A 343 -20.27 -12.16 -0.22
N VAL A 344 -20.34 -11.56 0.95
CA VAL A 344 -21.44 -10.68 1.37
C VAL A 344 -20.89 -9.31 1.75
N ARG A 345 -21.64 -8.25 1.42
CA ARG A 345 -21.33 -6.86 1.73
C ARG A 345 -22.29 -6.30 2.77
N LYS A 346 -21.82 -5.41 3.63
CA LYS A 346 -22.67 -4.67 4.57
C LYS A 346 -23.39 -3.53 3.86
N ASP A 347 -24.72 -3.58 3.88
CA ASP A 347 -25.63 -2.58 3.35
C ASP A 347 -26.05 -1.61 4.46
N PHE A 348 -25.32 -0.51 4.58
CA PHE A 348 -25.61 0.60 5.49
C PHE A 348 -26.95 1.30 5.19
N SER A 349 -27.51 1.15 3.98
CA SER A 349 -28.80 1.77 3.61
C SER A 349 -30.01 0.98 4.12
N ASP A 350 -29.86 -0.33 4.36
CA ASP A 350 -30.92 -1.22 4.88
C ASP A 350 -30.62 -1.72 6.31
N GLY A 351 -30.00 -0.85 7.12
CA GLY A 351 -29.80 -1.07 8.55
C GLY A 351 -28.68 -2.07 8.86
N ASP A 352 -27.49 -1.83 8.31
CA ASP A 352 -26.25 -2.56 8.60
C ASP A 352 -26.28 -4.07 8.27
N LYS A 353 -27.17 -4.47 7.35
CA LYS A 353 -27.34 -5.88 6.97
C LYS A 353 -26.23 -6.39 6.08
N TRP A 354 -25.78 -7.61 6.32
CA TRP A 354 -24.87 -8.32 5.42
C TRP A 354 -25.66 -9.01 4.31
N LYS A 355 -25.43 -8.65 3.04
CA LYS A 355 -26.16 -9.12 1.86
C LYS A 355 -25.25 -9.69 0.79
N ASP A 356 -25.74 -10.66 0.01
CA ASP A 356 -25.13 -11.01 -1.26
C ASP A 356 -25.66 -10.14 -2.43
N ASP A 357 -25.10 -10.30 -3.62
CA ASP A 357 -25.53 -9.65 -4.87
C ASP A 357 -26.99 -9.92 -5.29
N ASN A 358 -27.66 -10.91 -4.69
CA ASN A 358 -29.09 -11.19 -4.89
C ASN A 358 -29.96 -10.52 -3.79
N GLY A 359 -29.35 -9.73 -2.90
CA GLY A 359 -30.01 -9.04 -1.80
C GLY A 359 -30.44 -9.95 -0.65
N VAL A 360 -29.94 -11.19 -0.60
CA VAL A 360 -30.29 -12.14 0.48
C VAL A 360 -29.64 -11.69 1.78
N ASP A 361 -30.42 -11.56 2.85
CA ASP A 361 -29.94 -11.16 4.18
C ASP A 361 -29.25 -12.33 4.90
N TRP A 362 -27.95 -12.18 5.10
CA TRP A 362 -27.05 -13.11 5.79
C TRP A 362 -26.61 -12.61 7.18
N THR A 363 -27.08 -11.44 7.63
CA THR A 363 -26.69 -10.78 8.90
C THR A 363 -26.72 -11.75 10.08
N ARG A 364 -27.73 -12.62 10.13
CA ARG A 364 -27.91 -13.68 11.13
C ARG A 364 -26.67 -14.57 11.34
N TYR A 365 -25.89 -14.82 10.28
CA TYR A 365 -24.70 -15.67 10.29
C TYR A 365 -23.38 -14.89 10.35
N ILE A 366 -23.41 -13.57 10.23
CA ILE A 366 -22.21 -12.72 10.33
C ILE A 366 -22.12 -12.07 11.72
N SER A 367 -23.14 -11.30 12.10
CA SER A 367 -23.20 -10.53 13.35
C SER A 367 -24.37 -10.92 14.26
N GLY A 368 -25.38 -11.64 13.75
CA GLY A 368 -26.58 -12.02 14.50
C GLY A 368 -26.45 -13.30 15.33
N ASP A 369 -27.61 -13.85 15.72
CA ASP A 369 -27.72 -14.95 16.70
C ASP A 369 -27.16 -16.32 16.24
N ARG A 370 -26.71 -16.44 14.99
CA ARG A 370 -26.02 -17.61 14.43
C ARG A 370 -24.59 -17.30 13.95
N ALA A 371 -23.99 -16.18 14.35
CA ALA A 371 -22.62 -15.83 13.97
C ALA A 371 -21.60 -16.96 14.23
N THR A 372 -21.79 -17.70 15.32
CA THR A 372 -20.97 -18.86 15.70
C THR A 372 -21.03 -20.02 14.69
N GLU A 373 -22.07 -20.11 13.86
CA GLU A 373 -22.17 -21.12 12.79
C GLU A 373 -21.29 -20.78 11.57
N SER A 374 -20.87 -19.52 11.41
CA SER A 374 -19.84 -19.11 10.43
C SER A 374 -18.44 -18.99 11.02
N GLY A 375 -18.28 -19.29 12.32
CA GLY A 375 -17.03 -19.10 13.05
C GLY A 375 -16.77 -17.67 13.53
N ARG A 376 -17.81 -16.84 13.66
CA ARG A 376 -17.74 -15.46 14.19
C ARG A 376 -18.36 -15.34 15.58
N VAL A 377 -18.08 -14.23 16.27
CA VAL A 377 -18.83 -13.83 17.48
C VAL A 377 -20.12 -13.11 17.09
N ALA A 378 -21.12 -13.13 17.98
CA ALA A 378 -22.23 -12.20 17.85
C ALA A 378 -21.71 -10.76 17.94
N ASP A 379 -22.38 -9.83 17.25
CA ASP A 379 -21.98 -8.43 17.07
C ASP A 379 -20.60 -8.22 16.40
N TRP A 380 -20.08 -9.23 15.67
CA TRP A 380 -18.90 -9.08 14.80
C TRP A 380 -19.17 -8.06 13.67
N ASP A 381 -18.18 -7.22 13.39
CA ASP A 381 -18.20 -6.22 12.31
C ASP A 381 -16.81 -6.10 11.71
N LEU A 382 -16.70 -5.65 10.46
CA LEU A 382 -15.41 -5.29 9.87
C LEU A 382 -15.04 -3.88 10.34
N LEU A 383 -13.76 -3.67 10.71
CA LEU A 383 -13.29 -2.37 11.21
C LEU A 383 -13.36 -1.29 10.11
N ASP A 384 -13.02 -1.64 8.86
CA ASP A 384 -13.00 -0.72 7.71
C ASP A 384 -12.21 0.56 8.03
N ASN A 385 -11.02 0.41 8.62
CA ASN A 385 -10.16 1.51 9.05
C ASN A 385 -9.34 2.05 7.87
N ASP A 386 -9.80 3.13 7.22
CA ASP A 386 -9.16 3.65 5.99
C ASP A 386 -8.10 4.73 6.26
N ILE A 387 -8.34 5.60 7.25
CA ILE A 387 -7.42 6.68 7.62
C ILE A 387 -7.17 6.63 9.13
N ALA A 388 -5.94 6.32 9.53
CA ALA A 388 -5.48 6.52 10.90
C ALA A 388 -5.26 8.01 11.15
N ILE A 389 -5.70 8.51 12.30
CA ILE A 389 -5.57 9.91 12.71
C ILE A 389 -4.91 9.94 14.10
N LEU A 390 -3.61 10.29 14.13
CA LEU A 390 -2.79 10.31 15.33
C LEU A 390 -2.62 11.74 15.85
N SER A 391 -3.00 11.98 17.10
CA SER A 391 -2.80 13.26 17.80
C SER A 391 -1.31 13.60 18.02
N LEU A 392 -0.87 14.80 17.63
CA LEU A 392 0.48 15.31 17.94
C LEU A 392 0.62 15.86 19.37
N THR A 393 -0.36 15.62 20.24
CA THR A 393 -0.24 15.88 21.69
C THR A 393 0.28 14.66 22.42
N ASP A 394 -0.28 13.49 22.12
CA ASP A 394 -0.19 12.26 22.94
C ASP A 394 -0.23 10.95 22.12
N LEU A 395 -0.21 11.02 20.78
CA LEU A 395 -0.36 9.89 19.85
C LEU A 395 -1.68 9.11 20.01
N SER A 396 -2.70 9.71 20.61
CA SER A 396 -4.03 9.10 20.66
C SER A 396 -4.60 8.87 19.25
N GLU A 397 -5.11 7.66 19.04
CA GLU A 397 -5.60 7.14 17.76
C GLU A 397 -7.10 7.42 17.60
N THR A 398 -7.49 7.91 16.42
CA THR A 398 -8.87 7.93 15.93
C THR A 398 -8.89 7.57 14.44
N TRP A 399 -10.07 7.25 13.90
CA TRP A 399 -10.21 6.68 12.55
C TRP A 399 -11.24 7.40 11.70
N ALA A 400 -10.95 7.55 10.40
CA ALA A 400 -11.99 7.57 9.38
C ALA A 400 -12.24 6.13 8.91
N THR A 401 -13.52 5.78 8.71
CA THR A 401 -13.91 4.40 8.37
C THR A 401 -14.91 4.32 7.24
N ARG A 402 -14.97 3.17 6.56
CA ARG A 402 -15.92 2.81 5.48
C ARG A 402 -15.83 3.74 4.27
N GLN A 403 -14.61 4.01 3.80
CA GLN A 403 -14.33 4.83 2.62
C GLN A 403 -14.13 3.99 1.36
N MET A 404 -13.14 3.09 1.32
CA MET A 404 -12.77 2.28 0.13
C MET A 404 -11.73 1.20 0.47
N ASN A 405 -11.73 0.03 -0.20
CA ASN A 405 -10.78 -1.02 0.18
C ASN A 405 -9.29 -0.73 -0.09
N ILE A 406 -8.90 0.04 -1.10
CA ILE A 406 -7.46 0.32 -1.35
C ILE A 406 -7.19 1.81 -1.32
N CYS A 407 -6.62 2.30 -0.22
CA CYS A 407 -6.32 3.73 -0.02
C CYS A 407 -4.90 4.04 -0.52
N MET A 408 -4.80 4.66 -1.69
CA MET A 408 -3.54 4.75 -2.44
C MET A 408 -2.72 6.00 -2.09
N ALA A 409 -3.37 7.15 -1.94
CA ALA A 409 -2.71 8.41 -1.57
C ALA A 409 -3.66 9.33 -0.80
N LEU A 410 -3.13 10.14 0.13
CA LEU A 410 -3.88 11.23 0.76
C LEU A 410 -3.08 12.54 0.85
N ASN A 411 -3.80 13.65 0.93
CA ASN A 411 -3.24 14.98 1.21
C ASN A 411 -4.31 15.89 1.85
N ILE A 412 -3.92 17.04 2.41
CA ILE A 412 -4.82 17.92 3.18
C ILE A 412 -5.05 19.23 2.42
N SER A 413 -6.33 19.60 2.29
CA SER A 413 -6.76 20.85 1.66
C SER A 413 -6.30 22.06 2.50
N PRO A 414 -5.41 22.95 1.99
CA PRO A 414 -4.89 24.07 2.77
C PRO A 414 -5.92 25.16 3.08
N SER A 415 -7.06 25.15 2.36
CA SER A 415 -8.17 26.09 2.53
C SER A 415 -9.22 25.63 3.54
N THR A 416 -9.32 24.33 3.83
CA THR A 416 -10.39 23.75 4.68
C THR A 416 -9.87 22.90 5.84
N GLY A 417 -8.65 22.36 5.76
CA GLY A 417 -8.13 21.37 6.70
C GLY A 417 -8.74 19.97 6.53
N ASN A 418 -9.57 19.74 5.50
CA ASN A 418 -10.11 18.42 5.18
C ASN A 418 -9.06 17.54 4.51
N VAL A 419 -9.08 16.25 4.83
CA VAL A 419 -8.27 15.21 4.20
C VAL A 419 -8.96 14.77 2.90
N TYR A 420 -8.22 14.74 1.80
CA TYR A 420 -8.65 14.15 0.53
C TYR A 420 -7.83 12.88 0.33
N MET A 421 -8.51 11.76 0.15
CA MET A 421 -7.89 10.44 -0.01
C MET A 421 -8.42 9.76 -1.27
N VAL A 422 -7.52 9.26 -2.10
CA VAL A 422 -7.84 8.62 -3.37
C VAL A 422 -7.44 7.15 -3.37
N GLY A 423 -8.16 6.35 -4.14
CA GLY A 423 -7.96 4.91 -4.16
C GLY A 423 -8.96 4.20 -5.07
N ILE A 424 -9.18 2.91 -4.80
CA ILE A 424 -10.17 2.10 -5.51
C ILE A 424 -11.12 1.38 -4.55
N GLU A 425 -12.33 1.15 -5.03
CA GLU A 425 -13.40 0.45 -4.32
C GLU A 425 -13.89 -0.73 -5.16
N SER A 426 -13.89 -1.94 -4.59
CA SER A 426 -14.06 -3.21 -5.31
C SER A 426 -15.41 -3.87 -5.08
N THR A 427 -16.08 -4.36 -6.13
CA THR A 427 -17.41 -4.99 -6.03
C THR A 427 -17.32 -6.49 -5.70
N ASN A 428 -16.62 -6.82 -4.61
CA ASN A 428 -16.24 -8.20 -4.24
C ASN A 428 -17.43 -9.16 -4.08
N GLU A 429 -18.61 -8.63 -3.77
CA GLU A 429 -19.87 -9.38 -3.57
C GLU A 429 -20.53 -9.87 -4.88
N ILE A 430 -20.18 -9.31 -6.04
CA ILE A 430 -20.81 -9.63 -7.33
C ILE A 430 -20.29 -10.95 -7.91
N ARG A 431 -21.17 -11.93 -8.10
CA ARG A 431 -20.83 -13.29 -8.55
C ARG A 431 -21.08 -13.49 -10.04
N PHE A 432 -20.04 -13.97 -10.74
CA PHE A 432 -20.07 -14.50 -12.12
C PHE A 432 -20.60 -13.54 -13.20
N GLU A 433 -19.69 -12.85 -13.88
CA GLU A 433 -20.02 -12.02 -15.05
C GLU A 433 -20.36 -12.82 -16.32
N PRO A 434 -21.62 -12.78 -16.81
CA PRO A 434 -21.94 -13.31 -18.13
C PRO A 434 -21.39 -12.35 -19.21
N ASN A 435 -20.31 -12.77 -19.87
CA ASN A 435 -19.66 -12.12 -21.02
C ASN A 435 -18.63 -11.00 -20.74
N LEU A 436 -18.05 -10.92 -19.53
CA LEU A 436 -16.91 -10.02 -19.19
C LEU A 436 -17.21 -8.51 -19.35
N THR A 437 -18.46 -8.10 -19.18
CA THR A 437 -18.90 -6.68 -19.23
C THR A 437 -18.98 -6.00 -17.85
N GLY A 438 -18.56 -6.69 -16.79
CA GLY A 438 -18.67 -6.22 -15.40
C GLY A 438 -17.75 -5.08 -15.02
N THR A 439 -18.14 -4.36 -13.97
CA THR A 439 -17.33 -3.33 -13.31
C THR A 439 -16.81 -3.88 -11.99
N PHE A 440 -15.54 -4.26 -11.96
CA PHE A 440 -14.91 -4.91 -10.80
C PHE A 440 -14.41 -3.92 -9.73
N VAL A 441 -14.05 -2.70 -10.17
CA VAL A 441 -13.51 -1.63 -9.33
C VAL A 441 -14.05 -0.28 -9.80
N ARG A 442 -14.28 0.63 -8.86
CA ARG A 442 -14.48 2.07 -9.07
C ARG A 442 -13.26 2.83 -8.56
N VAL A 443 -13.04 4.04 -9.06
CA VAL A 443 -11.89 4.88 -8.68
C VAL A 443 -12.40 6.05 -7.87
N MET A 444 -12.03 6.11 -6.60
CA MET A 444 -12.74 6.89 -5.59
C MET A 444 -11.92 8.05 -5.05
N LEU A 445 -12.63 9.11 -4.66
CA LEU A 445 -12.16 10.18 -3.77
C LEU A 445 -13.05 10.19 -2.51
N SER A 446 -12.44 10.01 -1.34
CA SER A 446 -13.01 10.39 -0.05
C SER A 446 -12.59 11.81 0.28
N VAL A 447 -13.53 12.63 0.77
CA VAL A 447 -13.25 13.88 1.46
C VAL A 447 -13.72 13.72 2.90
N THR A 448 -12.81 13.90 3.84
CA THR A 448 -13.01 13.61 5.27
C THR A 448 -12.56 14.80 6.13
N SER A 449 -13.27 15.07 7.23
CA SER A 449 -12.90 16.13 8.16
C SER A 449 -11.56 15.86 8.85
N SER A 450 -10.97 16.89 9.46
CA SER A 450 -9.80 16.74 10.36
C SER A 450 -10.05 15.86 11.61
N THR A 451 -11.28 15.36 11.79
CA THR A 451 -11.73 14.50 12.89
C THR A 451 -12.35 13.17 12.39
N GLY A 452 -12.00 12.72 11.18
CA GLY A 452 -12.40 11.40 10.65
C GLY A 452 -13.86 11.28 10.18
N THR A 453 -14.60 12.39 10.07
CA THR A 453 -15.99 12.36 9.58
C THR A 453 -16.03 12.47 8.06
N GLN A 454 -16.59 11.48 7.38
CA GLN A 454 -16.82 11.55 5.92
C GLN A 454 -17.70 12.77 5.58
N ILE A 455 -17.24 13.58 4.63
CA ILE A 455 -17.94 14.75 4.07
C ILE A 455 -18.48 14.40 2.67
N ALA A 456 -17.71 13.66 1.88
CA ALA A 456 -18.12 13.12 0.59
C ALA A 456 -17.36 11.83 0.27
N LEU A 457 -17.98 10.96 -0.55
CA LEU A 457 -17.35 9.84 -1.21
C LEU A 457 -17.82 9.85 -2.67
N ILE A 458 -16.89 9.87 -3.62
CA ILE A 458 -17.14 10.28 -5.02
C ILE A 458 -16.43 9.31 -5.95
N ASP A 459 -17.14 8.79 -6.95
CA ASP A 459 -16.55 8.05 -8.07
C ASP A 459 -16.02 9.06 -9.11
N LEU A 460 -14.69 9.08 -9.30
CA LEU A 460 -13.99 10.06 -10.12
C LEU A 460 -14.24 9.93 -11.64
N ASN A 461 -14.97 8.88 -12.04
CA ASN A 461 -15.35 8.61 -13.42
C ASN A 461 -16.86 8.72 -13.68
N GLU A 462 -17.71 8.84 -12.65
CA GLU A 462 -19.17 8.77 -12.78
C GLU A 462 -19.74 9.88 -13.68
N ASP A 463 -19.40 11.15 -13.43
CA ASP A 463 -19.90 12.32 -14.19
C ASP A 463 -19.75 12.19 -15.73
N HIS A 464 -18.57 11.74 -16.20
CA HIS A 464 -18.30 11.66 -17.64
C HIS A 464 -18.82 10.36 -18.27
N LEU A 465 -18.91 9.27 -17.50
CA LEU A 465 -19.52 8.02 -17.94
C LEU A 465 -21.06 8.16 -18.03
N ASP A 466 -21.70 8.79 -17.04
CA ASP A 466 -23.11 9.20 -17.10
C ASP A 466 -23.38 10.04 -18.35
N THR A 467 -22.54 11.04 -18.60
CA THR A 467 -22.65 11.91 -19.79
C THR A 467 -22.50 11.12 -21.09
N ALA A 468 -21.58 10.16 -21.16
CA ALA A 468 -21.36 9.32 -22.33
C ALA A 468 -22.47 8.26 -22.56
N GLN A 469 -23.09 7.77 -21.49
CA GLN A 469 -24.10 6.70 -21.52
C GLN A 469 -25.55 7.24 -21.49
N GLY A 470 -25.74 8.57 -21.39
CA GLY A 470 -26.97 9.27 -21.78
C GLY A 470 -27.70 10.04 -20.68
N GLY A 471 -27.13 10.14 -19.47
CA GLY A 471 -27.72 10.84 -18.33
C GLY A 471 -27.32 10.24 -16.99
N THR A 472 -27.76 10.90 -15.91
CA THR A 472 -27.35 10.57 -14.54
C THR A 472 -27.77 9.17 -14.10
N GLY A 473 -26.85 8.42 -13.48
CA GLY A 473 -27.05 7.04 -13.03
C GLY A 473 -27.02 5.98 -14.14
N LEU A 474 -26.35 6.29 -15.26
CA LEU A 474 -26.11 5.37 -16.40
C LEU A 474 -24.63 5.01 -16.57
N ALA A 475 -23.73 5.58 -15.77
CA ALA A 475 -22.34 5.18 -15.67
C ALA A 475 -22.23 3.65 -15.48
N TYR A 476 -21.32 3.03 -16.22
CA TYR A 476 -21.07 1.59 -16.24
C TYR A 476 -22.22 0.70 -16.80
N SER A 477 -23.36 1.26 -17.23
CA SER A 477 -24.59 0.48 -17.47
C SER A 477 -24.60 -0.45 -18.70
N ASP A 478 -23.90 -0.13 -19.79
CA ASP A 478 -23.93 -0.91 -21.04
C ASP A 478 -22.56 -1.45 -21.51
N GLY A 479 -21.49 -1.11 -20.79
CA GLY A 479 -20.10 -1.48 -21.12
C GLY A 479 -19.54 -0.93 -22.44
N ASN A 480 -20.30 -0.12 -23.18
CA ASN A 480 -20.04 0.23 -24.58
C ASN A 480 -19.72 1.73 -24.79
N VAL A 481 -18.87 2.24 -23.90
CA VAL A 481 -18.43 3.64 -23.89
C VAL A 481 -17.43 3.91 -25.02
N SER A 482 -17.52 5.08 -25.66
CA SER A 482 -16.64 5.47 -26.77
C SER A 482 -15.17 5.56 -26.31
N PRO A 483 -14.17 5.30 -27.19
CA PRO A 483 -12.76 5.44 -26.82
C PRO A 483 -12.46 6.81 -26.24
N ALA A 484 -12.88 7.90 -26.89
CA ALA A 484 -12.64 9.27 -26.44
C ALA A 484 -13.33 9.65 -25.11
N ASP A 485 -14.27 8.83 -24.62
CA ASP A 485 -14.88 8.98 -23.30
C ASP A 485 -14.27 8.04 -22.25
N ARG A 486 -13.73 6.90 -22.69
CA ARG A 486 -12.88 6.01 -21.86
C ARG A 486 -11.51 6.62 -21.58
N ASP A 487 -10.93 7.33 -22.55
CA ASP A 487 -9.64 8.00 -22.45
C ASP A 487 -9.68 9.12 -21.38
N LYS A 488 -10.88 9.59 -20.99
CA LYS A 488 -11.08 10.53 -19.86
C LYS A 488 -11.05 9.85 -18.49
N SER A 489 -11.11 8.53 -18.40
CA SER A 489 -11.20 7.83 -17.12
C SER A 489 -9.84 7.81 -16.41
N ILE A 490 -9.85 8.15 -15.12
CA ILE A 490 -8.70 7.93 -14.23
C ILE A 490 -8.70 6.47 -13.75
N GLY A 491 -7.50 5.90 -13.59
CA GLY A 491 -7.27 4.54 -13.10
C GLY A 491 -5.97 4.44 -12.31
N ASP A 492 -5.99 3.69 -11.20
CA ASP A 492 -4.86 3.51 -10.27
C ASP A 492 -4.28 4.86 -9.77
N PRO A 493 -5.05 5.63 -8.97
CA PRO A 493 -4.67 6.97 -8.52
C PRO A 493 -3.52 6.96 -7.51
N ARG A 494 -2.43 7.71 -7.76
CA ARG A 494 -1.19 7.66 -6.96
C ARG A 494 -0.70 9.00 -6.40
N GLY A 495 -1.43 10.09 -6.59
CA GLY A 495 -1.07 11.39 -6.02
C GLY A 495 -2.27 12.30 -5.81
N VAL A 496 -2.18 13.14 -4.77
CA VAL A 496 -3.16 14.19 -4.45
C VAL A 496 -2.39 15.47 -4.16
N ALA A 497 -2.62 16.53 -4.94
CA ALA A 497 -1.92 17.81 -4.78
C ALA A 497 -2.88 18.99 -4.91
N PHE A 498 -2.76 19.99 -4.03
CA PHE A 498 -3.61 21.18 -4.05
C PHE A 498 -2.92 22.38 -4.69
N THR A 499 -3.70 23.30 -5.25
CA THR A 499 -3.22 24.67 -5.47
C THR A 499 -2.94 25.35 -4.11
N PRO A 500 -2.01 26.34 -4.04
CA PRO A 500 -1.69 27.01 -2.76
C PRO A 500 -2.85 27.76 -2.09
N ASP A 501 -3.90 28.10 -2.85
CA ASP A 501 -5.15 28.68 -2.34
C ASP A 501 -6.19 27.61 -1.93
N GLY A 502 -5.89 26.33 -2.15
CA GLY A 502 -6.74 25.18 -1.87
C GLY A 502 -8.05 25.16 -2.65
N ALA A 503 -8.17 25.88 -3.78
CA ALA A 503 -9.38 25.94 -4.61
C ALA A 503 -9.50 24.77 -5.61
N THR A 504 -8.35 24.20 -6.02
CA THR A 504 -8.26 23.06 -6.92
C THR A 504 -7.47 21.93 -6.25
N VAL A 505 -7.91 20.70 -6.46
CA VAL A 505 -7.13 19.49 -6.20
C VAL A 505 -6.84 18.77 -7.52
N TYR A 506 -5.60 18.31 -7.70
CA TYR A 506 -5.13 17.49 -8.80
C TYR A 506 -4.93 16.05 -8.32
N ILE A 507 -5.29 15.09 -9.17
CA ILE A 507 -5.14 13.65 -8.91
C ILE A 507 -4.51 13.00 -10.14
N SER A 508 -3.41 12.27 -9.96
CA SER A 508 -2.73 11.53 -11.02
C SER A 508 -3.07 10.04 -10.99
N GLY A 509 -3.36 9.43 -12.14
CA GLY A 509 -3.66 8.00 -12.29
C GLY A 509 -2.60 7.26 -13.08
N MET A 510 -1.80 6.42 -12.40
CA MET A 510 -0.66 5.71 -12.97
C MET A 510 -1.08 4.69 -14.03
N GLY A 511 -2.20 4.00 -13.82
CA GLY A 511 -2.72 2.98 -14.75
C GLY A 511 -3.47 3.57 -15.95
N SER A 512 -3.77 4.87 -15.92
CA SER A 512 -4.49 5.60 -16.98
C SER A 512 -3.64 6.59 -17.76
N ASP A 513 -2.43 6.93 -17.29
CA ASP A 513 -1.59 8.03 -17.83
C ASP A 513 -2.36 9.36 -17.93
N ASN A 514 -3.15 9.67 -16.90
CA ASN A 514 -4.08 10.81 -16.83
C ASN A 514 -3.85 11.63 -15.56
N VAL A 515 -3.94 12.96 -15.66
CA VAL A 515 -4.11 13.88 -14.53
C VAL A 515 -5.48 14.55 -14.62
N ILE A 516 -6.27 14.42 -13.55
CA ILE A 516 -7.56 15.09 -13.43
C ILE A 516 -7.46 16.22 -12.39
N ALA A 517 -8.36 17.20 -12.51
CA ALA A 517 -8.50 18.28 -11.54
C ALA A 517 -9.96 18.38 -11.09
N LEU A 518 -10.17 18.71 -9.81
CA LEU A 518 -11.48 18.94 -9.21
C LEU A 518 -11.50 20.28 -8.45
N ASN A 519 -12.65 20.95 -8.44
CA ASN A 519 -12.90 22.13 -7.63
C ASN A 519 -13.22 21.70 -6.18
N THR A 520 -12.44 22.14 -5.19
CA THR A 520 -12.59 21.68 -3.80
C THR A 520 -13.86 22.17 -3.09
N SER A 521 -14.53 23.21 -3.62
CA SER A 521 -15.76 23.76 -3.03
C SER A 521 -17.04 23.03 -3.47
N THR A 522 -16.97 22.29 -4.58
CA THR A 522 -18.09 21.47 -5.10
C THR A 522 -17.74 19.98 -5.22
N ASN A 523 -16.45 19.64 -5.10
CA ASN A 523 -15.84 18.37 -5.49
C ASN A 523 -16.19 17.90 -6.91
N ALA A 524 -16.54 18.83 -7.80
CA ALA A 524 -16.84 18.53 -9.21
C ALA A 524 -15.55 18.57 -10.04
N ARG A 525 -15.43 17.62 -10.98
CA ARG A 525 -14.30 17.54 -11.91
C ARG A 525 -14.35 18.70 -12.93
N TYR A 526 -13.18 19.24 -13.28
CA TYR A 526 -13.07 20.14 -14.44
C TYR A 526 -13.30 19.34 -15.74
N SER A 527 -13.85 19.98 -16.78
CA SER A 527 -14.62 19.29 -17.84
C SER A 527 -13.86 18.28 -18.70
N GLU A 528 -12.53 18.27 -18.70
CA GLU A 528 -11.68 17.33 -19.44
C GLU A 528 -10.47 16.92 -18.56
N GLY A 529 -9.92 15.73 -18.79
CA GLY A 529 -8.63 15.28 -18.23
C GLY A 529 -7.60 15.11 -19.35
N HIS A 530 -6.31 15.17 -19.00
CA HIS A 530 -5.16 15.11 -19.92
C HIS A 530 -3.94 14.47 -19.25
#